data_AF-O60951-F1
#
_entry.id   AF-O60951-F1
#
_cell.length_a   1.000
_cell.length_b   1.000
_cell.length_c   1.000
_cell.angle_alpha   90.00
_cell.angle_beta   90.00
_cell.angle_gamma   90.00
#
_symmetry.space_group_name_H-M   'P 1'
#
loop_
_entity.id
_entity.type
_entity.pdbx_description
1 polymer ?
#
loop_
_entity_poly.entity_id
_entity_poly.type
_entity_poly.pdbx_seq_one_letter_code
_entity_poly.pdbx_strand_id
1 'polypeptide(L)'
;MGFGMGNSALQVTMQLDNIHEARHVDDQLAILCPAFLALSSATPFQKGLLCDTDVRWLTIASAVDDRRVEEVPRILKSRYDSISVFISDRTENLEEFNDSQIAINRSHCELLKDSGVDVRLANHIAHLFIRDPLVMYDKMIDIDDTTHTEHFDNIQCTNWQTVRFKPPPIGNGIGWRVEF
;
A
#
# COMPACT_ATOMS: atom_id res chain seq x y z
N MET A 1 -11.16 4.66 -14.30
CA MET A 1 -11.25 5.29 -12.97
C MET A 1 -12.66 5.29 -12.36
N GLY A 2 -13.67 5.99 -12.91
CA GLY A 2 -14.97 6.18 -12.25
C GLY A 2 -15.72 4.89 -11.84
N PHE A 3 -15.66 3.83 -12.63
CA PHE A 3 -16.27 2.53 -12.29
C PHE A 3 -15.64 1.82 -11.08
N GLY A 4 -14.43 2.19 -10.69
CA GLY A 4 -13.73 1.64 -9.52
C GLY A 4 -13.70 2.66 -8.37
N MET A 5 -12.96 3.75 -8.54
CA MET A 5 -12.82 4.79 -7.52
C MET A 5 -14.13 5.55 -7.19
N GLY A 6 -15.20 5.37 -7.98
CA GLY A 6 -16.54 5.84 -7.65
C GLY A 6 -17.34 4.91 -6.73
N ASN A 7 -16.79 3.76 -6.34
CA ASN A 7 -17.37 2.90 -5.30
C ASN A 7 -17.01 3.42 -3.91
N SER A 8 -17.81 3.03 -2.92
CA SER A 8 -17.58 3.36 -1.51
C SER A 8 -16.91 2.20 -0.77
N ALA A 9 -16.20 2.54 0.31
CA ALA A 9 -15.56 1.61 1.23
C ALA A 9 -15.74 2.11 2.67
N LEU A 10 -15.78 1.18 3.62
CA LEU A 10 -15.45 1.48 5.00
C LEU A 10 -13.95 1.24 5.18
N GLN A 11 -13.26 2.19 5.80
CA GLN A 11 -11.86 2.07 6.20
C GLN A 11 -11.70 2.54 7.64
N VAL A 12 -10.87 1.85 8.40
CA VAL A 12 -10.57 2.14 9.81
C VAL A 12 -9.07 2.33 9.94
N THR A 13 -8.66 3.47 10.48
CA THR A 13 -7.25 3.74 10.82
C THR A 13 -7.07 3.65 12.32
N MET A 14 -6.10 2.85 12.76
CA MET A 14 -5.73 2.65 14.16
C MET A 14 -4.34 3.21 14.40
N GLN A 15 -4.13 3.89 15.53
CA GLN A 15 -2.81 4.26 16.02
C GLN A 15 -2.36 3.21 17.04
N LEU A 16 -1.12 2.73 16.90
CA LEU A 16 -0.52 1.70 17.75
C LEU A 16 0.58 2.32 18.63
N ASP A 17 1.05 1.59 19.62
CA ASP A 17 1.96 2.14 20.64
C ASP A 17 3.33 2.49 20.04
N ASN A 18 3.80 1.73 19.05
CA ASN A 18 5.10 1.92 18.41
C ASN A 18 5.17 1.25 17.03
N ILE A 19 6.29 1.48 16.34
CA ILE A 19 6.54 0.94 15.00
C ILE A 19 6.46 -0.59 14.95
N HIS A 20 6.94 -1.28 15.98
CA HIS A 20 7.00 -2.74 16.00
C HIS A 20 5.60 -3.35 16.15
N GLU A 21 4.76 -2.77 16.99
CA GLU A 21 3.36 -3.17 17.11
C GLU A 21 2.58 -2.86 15.83
N ALA A 22 2.77 -1.66 15.25
CA ALA A 22 2.14 -1.30 13.99
C ALA A 22 2.48 -2.29 12.86
N ARG A 23 3.76 -2.67 12.72
CA ARG A 23 4.19 -3.67 11.71
C ARG A 23 3.62 -5.06 11.98
N HIS A 24 3.52 -5.46 13.24
CA HIS A 24 2.91 -6.74 13.60
C HIS A 24 1.42 -6.76 13.25
N VAL A 25 0.67 -5.72 13.61
CA VAL A 25 -0.76 -5.57 13.32
C VAL A 25 -1.02 -5.48 11.82
N ASP A 26 -0.17 -4.77 11.06
CA ASP A 26 -0.25 -4.69 9.59
C ASP A 26 -0.26 -6.08 8.96
N ASP A 27 0.72 -6.93 9.33
CA ASP A 27 0.81 -8.30 8.84
C ASP A 27 -0.39 -9.18 9.24
N GLN A 28 -0.87 -9.06 10.48
CA GLN A 28 -2.04 -9.83 10.93
C GLN A 28 -3.30 -9.44 10.14
N LEU A 29 -3.52 -8.14 9.92
CA LEU A 29 -4.66 -7.64 9.17
C LEU A 29 -4.56 -8.01 7.69
N ALA A 30 -3.36 -8.09 7.13
CA ALA A 30 -3.17 -8.50 5.75
C ALA A 30 -3.69 -9.92 5.49
N ILE A 31 -3.46 -10.83 6.43
CA ILE A 31 -3.98 -12.22 6.37
C ILE A 31 -5.51 -12.23 6.46
N LEU A 32 -6.08 -11.37 7.31
CA LEU A 32 -7.53 -11.32 7.54
C LEU A 32 -8.30 -10.57 6.45
N CYS A 33 -7.66 -9.67 5.71
CA CYS A 33 -8.31 -8.81 4.72
C CYS A 33 -9.19 -9.56 3.70
N PRO A 34 -8.73 -10.65 3.03
CA PRO A 34 -9.59 -11.36 2.08
C PRO A 34 -10.85 -11.96 2.73
N ALA A 35 -10.76 -12.41 3.99
CA ALA A 35 -11.93 -12.93 4.71
C ALA A 35 -12.94 -11.81 5.03
N PHE A 36 -12.47 -10.65 5.47
CA PHE A 36 -13.33 -9.48 5.69
C PHE A 36 -13.92 -8.93 4.39
N LEU A 37 -13.18 -8.96 3.28
CA LEU A 37 -13.70 -8.58 1.96
C LEU A 37 -14.89 -9.47 1.56
N ALA A 38 -14.78 -10.78 1.75
CA ALA A 38 -15.88 -11.71 1.48
C ALA A 38 -17.06 -11.50 2.43
N LEU A 39 -16.79 -11.36 3.74
CA LEU A 39 -17.81 -11.18 4.77
C LEU A 39 -18.60 -9.87 4.59
N SER A 40 -17.95 -8.82 4.10
CA SER A 40 -18.54 -7.49 3.87
C SER A 40 -18.98 -7.25 2.42
N SER A 41 -19.12 -8.32 1.63
CA SER A 41 -19.54 -8.24 0.23
C SER A 41 -20.84 -7.45 0.05
N ALA A 42 -20.81 -6.51 -0.89
CA ALA A 42 -21.87 -5.51 -1.08
C ALA A 42 -21.88 -4.92 -2.50
N THR A 43 -21.31 -5.61 -3.48
CA THR A 43 -21.21 -5.12 -4.87
C THR A 43 -21.59 -6.19 -5.91
N PRO A 44 -22.80 -6.77 -5.84
CA PRO A 44 -23.24 -7.79 -6.80
C PRO A 44 -23.68 -7.20 -8.16
N PHE A 45 -23.85 -5.88 -8.28
CA PHE A 45 -24.27 -5.23 -9.52
C PHE A 45 -23.25 -4.19 -9.98
N GLN A 46 -22.88 -4.22 -11.26
CA GLN A 46 -22.06 -3.19 -11.89
C GLN A 46 -22.60 -2.83 -13.27
N LYS A 47 -22.65 -1.52 -13.59
CA LYS A 47 -23.13 -1.00 -14.88
C LYS A 47 -24.51 -1.57 -15.30
N GLY A 48 -25.41 -1.77 -14.33
CA GLY A 48 -26.77 -2.29 -14.56
C GLY A 48 -26.84 -3.81 -14.82
N LEU A 49 -25.74 -4.54 -14.62
CA LEU A 49 -25.67 -6.00 -14.78
C LEU A 49 -25.42 -6.66 -13.43
N LEU A 50 -26.02 -7.84 -13.22
CA LEU A 50 -25.65 -8.74 -12.14
C LEU A 50 -24.28 -9.35 -12.48
N CYS A 51 -23.35 -9.27 -11.54
CA CYS A 51 -21.98 -9.77 -11.68
C CYS A 51 -21.84 -11.15 -11.04
N ASP A 52 -20.94 -11.98 -11.58
CA ASP A 52 -20.52 -13.25 -10.95
C ASP A 52 -19.43 -13.00 -9.89
N THR A 53 -19.64 -11.96 -9.08
CA THR A 53 -18.81 -11.56 -7.94
C THR A 53 -19.60 -10.58 -7.08
N ASP A 54 -19.44 -10.68 -5.76
CA ASP A 54 -20.17 -9.84 -4.80
C ASP A 54 -19.30 -8.71 -4.22
N VAL A 55 -18.07 -8.55 -4.72
CA VAL A 55 -17.09 -7.60 -4.18
C VAL A 55 -16.55 -6.66 -5.26
N ARG A 56 -16.15 -5.46 -4.83
CA ARG A 56 -15.67 -4.40 -5.74
C ARG A 56 -14.16 -4.48 -6.08
N TRP A 57 -13.40 -5.31 -5.39
CA TRP A 57 -11.92 -5.20 -5.31
C TRP A 57 -11.23 -5.16 -6.68
N LEU A 58 -11.48 -6.16 -7.54
CA LEU A 58 -10.84 -6.26 -8.86
C LEU A 58 -11.28 -5.15 -9.82
N THR A 59 -12.53 -4.67 -9.70
CA THR A 59 -13.01 -3.51 -10.46
C THR A 59 -12.24 -2.25 -10.07
N ILE A 60 -11.97 -2.03 -8.78
CA ILE A 60 -11.17 -0.88 -8.33
C ILE A 60 -9.71 -1.03 -8.74
N ALA A 61 -9.12 -2.20 -8.50
CA ALA A 61 -7.74 -2.51 -8.87
C ALA A 61 -7.46 -2.17 -10.34
N SER A 62 -8.35 -2.60 -11.23
CA SER A 62 -8.27 -2.35 -12.68
C SER A 62 -8.58 -0.90 -13.07
N ALA A 63 -9.36 -0.17 -12.27
CA ALA A 63 -9.80 1.18 -12.62
C ALA A 63 -8.71 2.25 -12.50
N VAL A 64 -7.63 1.96 -11.75
CA VAL A 64 -6.45 2.81 -11.54
C VAL A 64 -5.15 2.06 -11.80
N ASP A 65 -5.22 0.96 -12.57
CA ASP A 65 -4.04 0.27 -13.05
C ASP A 65 -3.36 1.11 -14.12
N ASP A 66 -2.19 1.63 -13.78
CA ASP A 66 -1.38 2.51 -14.61
C ASP A 66 -0.25 1.78 -15.33
N ARG A 67 -0.17 0.45 -15.17
CA ARG A 67 0.87 -0.36 -15.81
C ARG A 67 0.77 -0.27 -17.32
N ARG A 68 1.91 -0.02 -17.94
CA ARG A 68 2.08 -0.16 -19.38
C ARG A 68 2.31 -1.63 -19.75
N VAL A 69 2.09 -1.95 -21.02
CA VAL A 69 2.24 -3.32 -21.52
C VAL A 69 3.64 -3.85 -21.29
N GLU A 70 4.67 -3.01 -21.48
CA GLU A 70 6.08 -3.35 -21.27
C GLU A 70 6.47 -3.58 -19.80
N GLU A 71 5.65 -3.12 -18.86
CA GLU A 71 5.89 -3.32 -17.43
C GLU A 71 5.42 -4.69 -16.95
N VAL A 72 4.62 -5.40 -17.76
CA VAL A 72 4.15 -6.75 -17.47
C VAL A 72 5.04 -7.75 -18.22
N PRO A 73 5.60 -8.80 -17.56
CA PRO A 73 5.26 -9.30 -16.23
C PRO A 73 6.15 -8.78 -15.08
N ARG A 74 7.03 -7.79 -15.31
CA ARG A 74 7.93 -7.27 -14.26
C ARG A 74 7.16 -6.72 -13.04
N ILE A 75 6.06 -6.02 -13.28
CA ILE A 75 5.14 -5.51 -12.25
C ILE A 75 3.81 -6.27 -12.37
N LEU A 76 3.64 -7.27 -11.50
CA LEU A 76 2.53 -8.23 -11.56
C LEU A 76 1.18 -7.71 -11.06
N LYS A 77 1.21 -6.76 -10.13
CA LYS A 77 0.01 -6.21 -9.46
C LYS A 77 -0.27 -4.79 -9.93
N SER A 78 -1.54 -4.37 -9.88
CA SER A 78 -1.88 -2.95 -9.97
C SER A 78 -1.27 -2.19 -8.78
N ARG A 79 -1.15 -0.87 -8.86
CA ARG A 79 -0.82 -0.05 -7.67
C ARG A 79 -1.95 -0.04 -6.64
N TYR A 80 -3.15 -0.44 -7.06
CA TYR A 80 -4.26 -0.81 -6.19
C TYR A 80 -4.38 -2.33 -6.15
N ASP A 81 -3.90 -2.99 -5.10
CA ASP A 81 -3.92 -4.47 -4.99
C ASP A 81 -3.67 -4.93 -3.54
N SER A 82 -3.68 -6.22 -3.27
CA SER A 82 -3.23 -6.78 -1.99
C SER A 82 -1.81 -6.38 -1.64
N ILE A 83 -1.47 -6.43 -0.34
CA ILE A 83 -0.08 -6.24 0.10
C ILE A 83 0.88 -7.16 -0.68
N SER A 84 2.11 -6.70 -0.85
CA SER A 84 3.13 -7.45 -1.60
C SER A 84 4.13 -8.17 -0.70
N VAL A 85 4.37 -7.64 0.49
CA VAL A 85 5.32 -8.17 1.48
C VAL A 85 4.81 -7.90 2.88
N PHE A 86 5.06 -8.85 3.76
CA PHE A 86 4.95 -8.71 5.20
C PHE A 86 6.15 -7.95 5.76
N ILE A 87 5.91 -7.13 6.78
CA ILE A 87 6.87 -6.16 7.32
C ILE A 87 7.15 -6.31 8.81
N SER A 88 6.48 -7.18 9.56
CA SER A 88 6.77 -7.39 10.99
C SER A 88 8.25 -7.76 11.20
N ASP A 89 8.83 -7.26 12.28
CA ASP A 89 10.18 -7.60 12.73
C ASP A 89 10.18 -8.60 13.90
N ARG A 90 9.00 -8.99 14.38
CA ARG A 90 8.81 -9.93 15.50
C ARG A 90 8.38 -11.33 15.07
N THR A 91 7.87 -11.47 13.85
CA THR A 91 7.30 -12.74 13.38
C THR A 91 8.40 -13.64 12.81
N GLU A 92 8.45 -14.87 13.30
CA GLU A 92 9.33 -15.93 12.80
C GLU A 92 8.88 -16.42 11.42
N ASN A 93 9.79 -17.00 10.63
CA ASN A 93 9.55 -17.58 9.30
C ASN A 93 8.98 -16.62 8.24
N LEU A 94 9.05 -15.31 8.47
CA LEU A 94 8.55 -14.32 7.52
C LEU A 94 9.26 -14.34 6.17
N GLU A 95 10.54 -14.71 6.14
CA GLU A 95 11.27 -14.91 4.89
C GLU A 95 10.64 -16.01 4.02
N GLU A 96 10.07 -17.04 4.64
CA GLU A 96 9.36 -18.12 3.93
C GLU A 96 7.97 -17.68 3.47
N PHE A 97 7.32 -16.77 4.21
CA PHE A 97 6.00 -16.22 3.84
C PHE A 97 6.07 -15.10 2.79
N ASN A 98 7.21 -14.42 2.68
CA ASN A 98 7.51 -13.47 1.61
C ASN A 98 8.05 -14.20 0.36
N ASP A 99 7.28 -15.17 -0.13
CA ASP A 99 7.64 -16.07 -1.24
C ASP A 99 7.31 -15.51 -2.64
N SER A 100 6.61 -14.39 -2.68
CA SER A 100 6.20 -13.75 -3.93
C SER A 100 7.33 -12.94 -4.55
N GLN A 101 7.54 -13.10 -5.86
CA GLN A 101 8.48 -12.25 -6.59
C GLN A 101 7.92 -10.82 -6.71
N ILE A 102 8.64 -9.86 -6.13
CA ILE A 102 8.28 -8.44 -6.19
C ILE A 102 9.37 -7.61 -6.88
N ALA A 103 8.95 -6.63 -7.68
CA ALA A 103 9.85 -5.61 -8.18
C ALA A 103 10.14 -4.59 -7.06
N ILE A 104 11.39 -4.20 -6.90
CA ILE A 104 11.79 -3.15 -5.96
C ILE A 104 12.70 -2.14 -6.63
N ASN A 105 12.65 -0.90 -6.16
CA ASN A 105 13.60 0.12 -6.54
C ASN A 105 14.90 -0.03 -5.73
N ARG A 106 15.93 -0.63 -6.35
CA ARG A 106 17.18 -1.02 -5.66
C ARG A 106 17.91 0.16 -5.02
N SER A 107 18.02 1.29 -5.72
CA SER A 107 18.72 2.47 -5.19
C SER A 107 18.03 3.03 -3.96
N HIS A 108 16.70 3.05 -3.93
CA HIS A 108 15.93 3.48 -2.76
C HIS A 108 16.03 2.47 -1.61
N CYS A 109 16.03 1.16 -1.90
CA CYS A 109 16.24 0.13 -0.89
C CYS A 109 17.62 0.28 -0.21
N GLU A 110 18.68 0.50 -1.01
CA GLU A 110 20.04 0.72 -0.51
C GLU A 110 20.12 1.98 0.36
N LEU A 111 19.58 3.10 -0.12
CA LEU A 111 19.51 4.36 0.64
C LEU A 111 18.84 4.20 2.00
N LEU A 112 17.70 3.49 2.06
CA LEU A 112 16.96 3.26 3.30
C LEU A 112 17.77 2.41 4.28
N LYS A 113 18.43 1.35 3.78
CA LYS A 113 19.28 0.49 4.61
C LYS A 113 20.50 1.24 5.16
N ASP A 114 21.15 2.05 4.32
CA ASP A 114 22.29 2.88 4.74
C ASP A 114 21.88 3.94 5.78
N SER A 115 20.61 4.35 5.76
CA SER A 115 20.00 5.26 6.74
C SER A 115 19.51 4.54 8.02
N GLY A 116 19.71 3.23 8.15
CA GLY A 116 19.38 2.45 9.33
C GLY A 116 17.99 1.81 9.35
N VAL A 117 17.25 1.84 8.23
CA VAL A 117 15.98 1.10 8.09
C VAL A 117 16.28 -0.38 7.86
N ASP A 118 15.61 -1.27 8.61
CA ASP A 118 15.82 -2.70 8.44
C ASP A 118 15.38 -3.20 7.05
N VAL A 119 15.93 -4.33 6.64
CA VAL A 119 15.75 -4.88 5.29
C VAL A 119 14.28 -5.13 4.91
N ARG A 120 13.43 -5.54 5.87
CA ARG A 120 12.02 -5.86 5.58
C ARG A 120 11.24 -4.59 5.27
N LEU A 121 11.38 -3.56 6.12
CA LEU A 121 10.73 -2.28 5.88
C LEU A 121 11.33 -1.55 4.67
N ALA A 122 12.65 -1.62 4.46
CA ALA A 122 13.31 -1.03 3.30
C ALA A 122 12.79 -1.65 1.99
N ASN A 123 12.61 -2.98 1.93
CA ASN A 123 12.04 -3.66 0.76
C ASN A 123 10.58 -3.24 0.52
N HIS A 124 9.77 -3.12 1.57
CA HIS A 124 8.39 -2.65 1.47
C HIS A 124 8.32 -1.25 0.86
N ILE A 125 9.05 -0.28 1.42
CA ILE A 125 9.05 1.10 0.90
C ILE A 125 9.62 1.12 -0.53
N ALA A 126 10.73 0.44 -0.79
CA ALA A 126 11.31 0.37 -2.13
C ALA A 126 10.39 -0.27 -3.18
N HIS A 127 9.47 -1.16 -2.77
CA HIS A 127 8.43 -1.68 -3.66
C HIS A 127 7.41 -0.60 -4.05
N LEU A 128 7.01 0.28 -3.12
CA LEU A 128 6.08 1.37 -3.43
C LEU A 128 6.68 2.38 -4.43
N PHE A 129 7.99 2.60 -4.34
CA PHE A 129 8.78 3.48 -5.20
C PHE A 129 9.16 2.87 -6.57
N ILE A 130 8.54 1.76 -6.98
CA ILE A 130 8.54 1.33 -8.39
C ILE A 130 7.51 2.10 -9.23
N ARG A 131 6.61 2.84 -8.57
CA ARG A 131 5.52 3.60 -9.20
C ARG A 131 5.93 5.04 -9.42
N ASP A 132 5.47 5.59 -10.52
CA ASP A 132 5.56 7.02 -10.79
C ASP A 132 4.50 7.79 -9.97
N PRO A 133 4.78 9.06 -9.61
CA PRO A 133 3.78 9.95 -9.03
C PRO A 133 2.68 10.25 -10.06
N LEU A 134 1.41 10.12 -9.68
CA LEU A 134 0.28 10.34 -10.60
C LEU A 134 -0.13 11.81 -10.70
N VAL A 135 -0.02 12.55 -9.59
CA VAL A 135 -0.47 13.93 -9.48
C VAL A 135 0.57 14.72 -8.71
N MET A 136 1.15 15.73 -9.34
CA MET A 136 2.07 16.66 -8.71
C MET A 136 1.59 18.08 -8.95
N TYR A 137 1.46 18.88 -7.89
CA TYR A 137 1.12 20.29 -8.03
C TYR A 137 2.39 21.10 -8.23
N ASP A 138 2.33 22.10 -9.11
CA ASP A 138 3.46 22.97 -9.45
C ASP A 138 4.14 23.57 -8.22
N LYS A 139 3.36 24.01 -7.23
CA LYS A 139 3.85 24.61 -5.97
C LYS A 139 4.48 23.60 -5.00
N MET A 140 4.36 22.31 -5.26
CA MET A 140 4.87 21.23 -4.41
C MET A 140 6.08 20.52 -5.03
N ILE A 141 6.62 21.04 -6.14
CA ILE A 141 7.81 20.49 -6.78
C ILE A 141 9.03 20.71 -5.89
N ASP A 142 9.25 21.96 -5.46
CA ASP A 142 10.37 22.35 -4.62
C ASP A 142 9.88 22.60 -3.18
N ILE A 143 10.13 21.65 -2.28
CA ILE A 143 9.77 21.73 -0.86
C ILE A 143 10.97 21.37 0.02
N ASP A 144 10.90 21.71 1.31
CA ASP A 144 11.92 21.36 2.29
C ASP A 144 11.61 20.00 2.94
N ASP A 145 12.32 18.95 2.51
CA ASP A 145 12.16 17.57 2.99
C ASP A 145 12.43 17.40 4.50
N THR A 146 12.99 18.40 5.19
CA THR A 146 13.20 18.35 6.65
C THR A 146 11.95 18.74 7.44
N THR A 147 11.00 19.42 6.80
CA THR A 147 9.75 19.87 7.42
C THR A 147 8.49 19.33 6.72
N HIS A 148 8.64 18.78 5.52
CA HIS A 148 7.58 18.30 4.65
C HIS A 148 7.72 16.81 4.32
N THR A 149 6.59 16.12 4.15
CA THR A 149 6.52 14.69 3.77
C THR A 149 5.80 14.47 2.44
N GLU A 150 5.39 15.54 1.77
CA GLU A 150 4.46 15.52 0.64
C GLU A 150 4.98 14.70 -0.55
N HIS A 151 6.30 14.68 -0.80
CA HIS A 151 6.90 13.85 -1.84
C HIS A 151 6.78 12.36 -1.53
N PHE A 152 7.03 11.97 -0.28
CA PHE A 152 6.82 10.60 0.18
C PHE A 152 5.33 10.24 0.14
N ASP A 153 4.48 11.12 0.66
CA ASP A 153 3.04 10.93 0.71
C ASP A 153 2.42 10.80 -0.69
N ASN A 154 2.99 11.45 -1.70
CA ASN A 154 2.56 11.31 -3.09
C ASN A 154 2.58 9.84 -3.55
N ILE A 155 3.68 9.15 -3.27
CA ILE A 155 3.84 7.73 -3.60
C ILE A 155 3.04 6.85 -2.63
N GLN A 156 3.11 7.13 -1.32
CA GLN A 156 2.42 6.33 -0.29
C GLN A 156 0.89 6.35 -0.48
N CYS A 157 0.30 7.51 -0.73
CA CYS A 157 -1.16 7.67 -0.81
C CYS A 157 -1.74 7.07 -2.10
N THR A 158 -0.92 6.92 -3.14
CA THR A 158 -1.30 6.35 -4.43
C THR A 158 -0.85 4.90 -4.62
N ASN A 159 -0.26 4.27 -3.61
CA ASN A 159 -0.24 2.81 -3.49
C ASN A 159 -1.40 2.41 -2.56
N TRP A 160 -2.44 1.81 -3.14
CA TRP A 160 -3.68 1.48 -2.45
C TRP A 160 -3.73 -0.01 -2.15
N GLN A 161 -3.29 -0.38 -0.95
CA GLN A 161 -3.21 -1.78 -0.55
C GLN A 161 -4.38 -2.24 0.31
N THR A 162 -4.54 -3.56 0.48
CA THR A 162 -5.51 -4.17 1.42
C THR A 162 -5.31 -3.71 2.86
N VAL A 163 -4.08 -3.40 3.23
CA VAL A 163 -3.69 -2.78 4.49
C VAL A 163 -2.65 -1.73 4.16
N ARG A 164 -2.65 -0.63 4.91
CA ARG A 164 -1.67 0.45 4.73
C ARG A 164 -0.98 0.77 6.05
N PHE A 165 0.33 0.53 6.05
CA PHE A 165 1.25 1.05 7.04
C PHE A 165 1.43 2.56 6.86
N LYS A 166 1.23 3.36 7.91
CA LYS A 166 1.25 4.83 7.85
C LYS A 166 2.29 5.37 8.84
N PRO A 167 3.45 5.85 8.34
CA PRO A 167 4.43 6.53 9.17
C PRO A 167 3.84 7.76 9.88
N PRO A 168 4.40 8.15 11.03
CA PRO A 168 4.06 9.42 11.66
C PRO A 168 4.50 10.58 10.76
N PRO A 169 3.67 11.61 10.57
CA PRO A 169 4.09 12.81 9.87
C PRO A 169 5.02 13.66 10.76
N ILE A 170 5.69 14.64 10.16
CA ILE A 170 6.58 15.54 10.89
C ILE A 170 5.78 16.47 11.81
N GLY A 171 6.26 16.66 13.05
CA GLY A 171 5.83 17.75 13.90
C GLY A 171 4.46 17.62 14.57
N ASN A 172 3.85 16.44 14.60
CA ASN A 172 2.63 16.21 15.38
C ASN A 172 2.72 14.99 16.31
N GLY A 173 1.78 14.89 17.25
CA GLY A 173 1.72 13.77 18.21
C GLY A 173 1.10 12.49 17.65
N ILE A 174 0.94 12.37 16.32
CA ILE A 174 0.37 11.19 15.69
C ILE A 174 1.47 10.13 15.54
N GLY A 175 1.21 8.94 16.06
CA GLY A 175 2.13 7.81 16.03
C GLY A 175 2.06 6.98 14.75
N TRP A 176 2.66 5.80 14.82
CA TRP A 176 2.58 4.78 13.77
C TRP A 176 1.16 4.24 13.68
N ARG A 177 0.62 4.18 12.47
CA ARG A 177 -0.77 3.79 12.23
C ARG A 177 -0.86 2.67 11.20
N VAL A 178 -1.94 1.93 11.29
CA VAL A 178 -2.35 0.91 10.32
C VAL A 178 -3.78 1.23 9.88
N GLU A 179 -4.00 1.23 8.57
CA GLU A 179 -5.32 1.42 7.96
C GLU A 179 -5.77 0.12 7.29
N PHE A 180 -7.03 -0.24 7.54
CA PHE A 180 -7.70 -1.44 7.07
C PHE A 180 -9.04 -1.08 6.43
#